data_AF-A0AAE1LJE0-F1
#
_entry.id   AF-A0AAE1LJE0-F1
#
_cell.length_a   1.000
_cell.length_b   1.000
_cell.length_c   1.000
_cell.angle_alpha   90.00
_cell.angle_beta   90.00
_cell.angle_gamma   90.00
#
_symmetry.space_group_name_H-M   'P 1'
#
loop_
_entity.id
_entity.type
_entity.pdbx_description
1 polymer ?
#
loop_
_entity_poly.entity_id
_entity_poly.type
_entity_poly.pdbx_seq_one_letter_code
_entity_poly.pdbx_strand_id
1 'polypeptide(L)'
;HRELYSAWSGRVGANAFIPSEKVQQLFNDMQLYPSKSDVLEMLRCAQQCAQRSTPNYLTFGEFCVFATELRRCVDKGYVVIGFLRPSSCICQHIPQESR
;
A
#
# COMPACT_ATOMS: atom_id res chain seq x y z
N HIS A 1 0.83 -13.32 -5.74
CA HIS A 1 0.41 -13.33 -4.31
C HIS A 1 1.32 -14.08 -3.36
N ARG A 2 2.12 -15.08 -3.78
CA ARG A 2 3.00 -15.85 -2.86
C ARG A 2 4.03 -14.99 -2.11
N GLU A 3 4.70 -14.06 -2.80
CA GLU A 3 5.64 -13.12 -2.18
C GLU A 3 4.96 -12.17 -1.18
N LEU A 4 3.79 -11.63 -1.56
CA LEU A 4 2.96 -10.77 -0.70
C LEU A 4 2.51 -11.51 0.57
N TYR A 5 2.10 -12.78 0.43
CA TYR A 5 1.73 -13.60 1.58
C TYR A 5 2.92 -13.90 2.48
N SER A 6 4.09 -14.18 1.91
CA SER A 6 5.33 -14.39 2.68
C SER A 6 5.68 -13.16 3.52
N ALA A 7 5.72 -11.97 2.90
CA ALA A 7 5.99 -10.72 3.60
C ALA A 7 4.93 -10.41 4.66
N TRP A 8 3.65 -10.59 4.32
CA TRP A 8 2.54 -10.45 5.25
C TRP A 8 2.67 -11.37 6.46
N SER A 9 2.86 -12.68 6.23
CA SER A 9 2.97 -13.68 7.30
C SER A 9 4.17 -13.43 8.22
N GLY A 10 5.29 -12.94 7.68
CA GLY A 10 6.48 -12.61 8.47
C GLY A 10 6.29 -11.44 9.43
N ARG A 11 5.39 -10.49 9.11
CA ARG A 11 5.14 -9.29 9.93
C ARG A 11 3.88 -9.36 10.78
N VAL A 12 2.84 -10.00 10.25
CA VAL A 12 1.51 -10.05 10.85
C VAL A 12 1.30 -11.33 11.66
N GLY A 13 2.01 -12.41 11.31
CA GLY A 13 1.88 -13.72 11.95
C GLY A 13 0.47 -14.29 11.78
N ALA A 14 -0.11 -14.78 12.87
CA ALA A 14 -1.47 -15.34 12.90
C ALA A 14 -2.59 -14.27 12.90
N ASN A 15 -2.26 -12.99 12.91
CA ASN A 15 -3.28 -11.93 12.94
C ASN A 15 -3.93 -11.74 11.56
N ALA A 16 -5.21 -11.38 11.56
CA ALA A 16 -5.96 -11.15 10.31
C ALA A 16 -5.72 -9.77 9.70
N PHE A 17 -5.14 -8.84 10.47
CA PHE A 17 -4.98 -7.44 10.10
C PHE A 17 -3.61 -6.91 10.53
N ILE A 18 -3.07 -5.97 9.74
CA ILE A 18 -1.84 -5.25 10.07
C ILE A 18 -2.19 -3.83 10.55
N PRO A 19 -1.70 -3.40 11.72
CA PRO A 19 -1.98 -2.07 12.22
C PRO A 19 -1.14 -1.02 11.47
N SER A 20 -1.65 0.21 11.42
CA SER A 20 -1.10 1.33 10.63
C SER A 20 0.40 1.56 10.83
N GLU A 21 0.90 1.36 12.06
CA GLU A 21 2.31 1.61 12.40
C GLU A 21 3.25 0.60 11.72
N LYS A 22 2.74 -0.58 11.35
CA LYS A 22 3.50 -1.65 10.70
C LYS A 22 3.29 -1.68 9.18
N VAL A 23 2.24 -1.03 8.67
CA VAL A 23 1.91 -1.02 7.24
C VAL A 23 3.07 -0.50 6.40
N GLN A 24 3.67 0.63 6.79
CA GLN A 24 4.78 1.22 6.05
C GLN A 24 5.97 0.25 5.96
N GLN A 25 6.32 -0.38 7.07
CA GLN A 25 7.44 -1.32 7.12
C GLN A 25 7.19 -2.55 6.23
N LEU A 26 5.96 -3.06 6.19
CA LEU A 26 5.60 -4.17 5.32
C LEU A 26 5.77 -3.82 3.83
N PHE A 27 5.40 -2.60 3.42
CA PHE A 27 5.65 -2.15 2.03
C PHE A 27 7.14 -1.94 1.75
N ASN A 28 7.92 -1.51 2.73
CA ASN A 28 9.37 -1.38 2.59
C ASN A 28 10.05 -2.74 2.41
N ASP A 29 9.60 -3.78 3.11
CA ASP A 29 10.08 -5.15 2.92
C ASP A 29 9.85 -5.65 1.47
N MET A 30 8.84 -5.08 0.80
CA MET A 30 8.51 -5.32 -0.61
C MET A 30 9.20 -4.33 -1.58
N GLN A 31 10.10 -3.48 -1.10
CA GLN A 31 10.80 -2.45 -1.86
C GLN A 31 9.89 -1.38 -2.51
N LEU A 32 8.70 -1.13 -1.93
CA LEU A 32 7.73 -0.17 -2.48
C LEU A 32 7.80 1.23 -1.83
N TYR A 33 8.47 1.34 -0.68
CA TYR A 33 8.82 2.60 0.01
C TYR A 33 7.77 3.73 -0.02
N PRO A 34 6.49 3.49 0.31
CA PRO A 34 5.50 4.56 0.39
C PRO A 34 5.84 5.54 1.53
N SER A 35 5.49 6.81 1.34
CA SER A 35 5.60 7.82 2.39
C SER A 35 4.56 7.56 3.50
N LYS A 36 4.73 8.21 4.66
CA LYS A 36 3.73 8.15 5.73
C LYS A 36 2.36 8.68 5.27
N SER A 37 2.36 9.71 4.43
CA SER A 37 1.15 10.29 3.86
C SER A 37 0.44 9.29 2.95
N ASP A 38 1.19 8.57 2.10
CA ASP A 38 0.62 7.52 1.24
C ASP A 38 -0.05 6.42 2.07
N VAL A 39 0.61 5.96 3.14
CA VAL A 39 0.07 4.95 4.05
C VAL A 39 -1.22 5.43 4.73
N LEU A 40 -1.27 6.69 5.17
CA LEU A 40 -2.48 7.27 5.77
C LEU A 40 -3.64 7.35 4.77
N GLU A 41 -3.37 7.71 3.53
CA GLU A 41 -4.37 7.76 2.46
C GLU A 41 -4.87 6.34 2.11
N MET A 42 -3.97 5.34 2.01
CA MET A 42 -4.35 3.94 1.81
C MET A 42 -5.31 3.45 2.91
N LEU A 43 -5.00 3.74 4.17
CA LEU A 43 -5.81 3.37 5.32
C LEU A 43 -7.19 4.04 5.28
N ARG A 44 -7.25 5.33 4.94
CA ARG A 44 -8.51 6.06 4.74
C ARG A 44 -9.34 5.47 3.60
N CYS A 45 -8.72 5.17 2.46
CA CYS A 45 -9.40 4.56 1.32
C CYS A 45 -9.97 3.18 1.66
N ALA A 46 -9.19 2.35 2.36
CA ALA A 46 -9.62 1.04 2.84
C ALA A 46 -10.82 1.17 3.78
N GLN A 47 -10.73 2.09 4.75
CA GLN A 47 -11.81 2.37 5.68
C GLN A 47 -13.10 2.80 4.98
N GLN A 48 -13.02 3.77 4.07
CA GLN A 48 -14.17 4.30 3.33
C GLN A 48 -14.83 3.22 2.47
N CYS A 49 -14.03 2.38 1.80
CA CYS A 49 -14.55 1.32 0.95
C CYS A 49 -15.19 0.19 1.77
N ALA A 50 -14.61 -0.16 2.91
CA ALA A 50 -15.10 -1.22 3.79
C ALA A 50 -16.13 -0.73 4.82
N GLN A 51 -16.48 0.57 4.80
CA GLN A 51 -17.40 1.23 5.75
C GLN A 51 -17.06 0.92 7.23
N ARG A 52 -15.77 0.91 7.57
CA ARG A 52 -15.29 0.57 8.91
C ARG A 52 -15.31 1.76 9.85
N SER A 53 -15.66 1.51 11.12
CA SER A 53 -15.65 2.53 12.17
C SER A 53 -14.23 2.93 12.62
N THR A 54 -13.21 2.09 12.40
CA THR A 54 -11.82 2.34 12.83
C THR A 54 -10.85 2.35 11.64
N PRO A 55 -10.10 3.45 11.40
CA PRO A 55 -9.20 3.59 10.23
C PRO A 55 -7.85 2.87 10.28
N ASN A 56 -7.55 2.07 11.30
CA ASN A 56 -6.14 1.90 11.70
C ASN A 56 -5.50 0.58 11.24
N TYR A 57 -6.09 -0.11 10.26
CA TYR A 57 -5.53 -1.37 9.79
C TYR A 57 -5.83 -1.66 8.32
N LEU A 58 -5.00 -2.52 7.73
CA LEU A 58 -5.27 -3.18 6.46
C LEU A 58 -5.53 -4.67 6.69
N THR A 59 -6.38 -5.25 5.85
CA THR A 59 -6.49 -6.70 5.66
C THR A 59 -5.48 -7.17 4.61
N PHE A 60 -5.23 -8.49 4.55
CA PHE A 60 -4.35 -9.05 3.52
C PHE A 60 -4.81 -8.73 2.10
N GLY A 61 -6.14 -8.75 1.87
CA GLY A 61 -6.73 -8.41 0.58
C GLY A 61 -6.41 -6.97 0.18
N GLU A 62 -6.66 -6.01 1.06
CA GLU A 62 -6.37 -4.59 0.79
C GLU A 62 -4.89 -4.33 0.58
N PHE A 63 -4.04 -4.92 1.42
CA PHE A 63 -2.59 -4.87 1.25
C PHE A 63 -2.17 -5.37 -0.13
N CYS A 64 -2.71 -6.51 -0.59
CA CYS A 64 -2.39 -7.04 -1.91
C CYS A 64 -2.75 -6.07 -3.04
N VAL A 65 -3.89 -5.42 -2.95
CA VAL A 65 -4.33 -4.46 -3.97
C VAL A 65 -3.41 -3.24 -3.98
N PHE A 66 -3.15 -2.63 -2.82
CA PHE A 66 -2.23 -1.49 -2.71
C PHE A 66 -0.81 -1.83 -3.17
N ALA A 67 -0.28 -2.98 -2.78
CA ALA A 67 1.06 -3.41 -3.18
C ALA A 67 1.16 -3.62 -4.69
N THR A 68 0.11 -4.15 -5.32
CA THR A 68 0.05 -4.35 -6.77
C THR A 68 0.07 -3.02 -7.50
N GLU A 69 -0.72 -2.05 -7.05
CA GLU A 69 -0.78 -0.73 -7.70
C GLU A 69 0.48 0.11 -7.45
N LEU A 70 1.04 0.08 -6.24
CA LEU A 70 2.34 0.69 -5.95
C LEU A 70 3.42 0.13 -6.87
N ARG A 71 3.51 -1.20 -7.00
CA ARG A 71 4.49 -1.84 -7.87
C ARG A 71 4.30 -1.41 -9.31
N ARG A 72 3.05 -1.35 -9.79
CA ARG A 72 2.72 -0.86 -11.14
C ARG A 72 3.21 0.57 -11.39
N CYS A 73 3.13 1.46 -10.40
CA CYS A 73 3.61 2.84 -10.55
C CYS A 73 5.14 2.90 -10.50
N VAL A 74 5.78 2.15 -9.59
CA VAL A 74 7.26 2.04 -9.50
C VAL A 74 7.85 1.47 -10.80
N ASP A 75 7.33 0.36 -11.30
CA ASP A 75 7.80 -0.32 -12.51
C ASP A 75 7.73 0.58 -13.75
N LYS A 76 6.79 1.52 -13.75
CA LYS A 76 6.58 2.47 -14.84
C LYS A 76 7.26 3.84 -14.61
N GLY A 77 7.98 4.03 -13.50
CA GLY A 77 8.66 5.28 -13.17
C GLY A 77 7.74 6.43 -12.74
N TYR A 78 6.56 6.12 -12.21
CA TYR A 78 5.62 7.11 -11.69
C TYR A 78 5.75 7.23 -10.16
N VAL A 79 5.42 8.41 -9.64
CA VAL A 79 5.18 8.61 -8.20
C VAL A 79 3.69 8.61 -7.92
N VAL A 80 3.31 7.96 -6.82
CA VAL A 80 1.93 8.00 -6.30
C VAL A 80 1.69 9.32 -5.60
N ILE A 81 0.60 9.99 -5.96
CA ILE A 81 0.19 11.28 -5.34
C ILE A 81 -1.16 11.18 -4.62
N GLY A 82 -1.80 10.01 -4.66
CA GLY A 82 -3.03 9.76 -3.92
C GLY A 82 -3.69 8.43 -4.27
N PHE A 83 -4.69 8.07 -3.47
CA PHE A 83 -5.54 6.90 -3.65
C PHE A 83 -7.00 7.35 -3.70
N LEU A 84 -7.74 6.91 -4.71
CA LEU A 84 -9.19 7.13 -4.75
C LEU A 84 -9.94 5.97 -4.10
N ARG A 85 -9.44 4.75 -4.35
CA ARG A 85 -9.93 3.47 -3.82
C ARG A 85 -8.75 2.51 -3.71
N PRO A 86 -8.86 1.38 -2.96
CA PRO A 86 -7.79 0.39 -2.88
C PRO A 86 -7.25 -0.04 -4.24
N SER A 87 -8.13 -0.17 -5.23
CA SER A 87 -7.81 -0.61 -6.60
C SER A 87 -7.42 0.52 -7.56
N SER A 88 -7.21 1.76 -7.08
CA SER A 88 -6.95 2.91 -7.96
C SER A 88 -6.01 3.93 -7.33
N CYS A 89 -4.77 3.93 -7.82
CA CYS A 89 -3.77 4.97 -7.53
C CYS A 89 -3.85 6.11 -8.54
N ILE A 90 -3.63 7.33 -8.05
CA ILE A 90 -3.34 8.50 -8.87
C ILE A 90 -1.82 8.59 -8.96
N CYS A 91 -1.28 8.37 -10.16
CA CYS A 91 0.16 8.34 -10.41
C CYS A 91 0.55 9.42 -11.43
N GLN A 92 1.61 10.17 -11.14
CA GLN A 92 2.16 11.19 -12.03
C GLN A 92 3.50 10.73 -12.62
N HIS A 93 3.66 10.87 -13.93
CA HIS A 93 4.90 10.49 -14.61
C HIS A 93 5.99 11.46 -14.18
N ILE A 94 7.12 10.95 -13.69
CA ILE A 94 8.30 11.78 -13.50
C ILE A 94 9.04 11.80 -14.83
N PRO A 95 9.08 12.93 -15.56
CA PRO A 95 9.99 13.03 -16.69
C PRO A 95 11.40 12.74 -16.17
N GLN A 96 12.04 11.73 -16.74
CA GLN A 96 13.47 11.46 -16.54
C GLN A 96 14.22 12.64 -17.17
N GLU A 97 14.35 13.75 -16.45
CA GLU A 97 15.28 14.79 -16.86
C GLU A 97 16.68 14.24 -16.65
N SER A 98 17.40 14.17 -17.77
CA SER A 98 18.69 13.52 -17.97
C SER A 98 19.67 13.84 -16.84
N ARG A 99 20.25 12.79 -16.25
CA ARG A 99 21.55 12.90 -15.59
C ARG A 99 22.64 13.24 -16.60
#